data_AF-A0A6V7I8M6-F1
#
_entry.id   AF-A0A6V7I8M6-F1
#
_cell.length_a   1.000
_cell.length_b   1.000
_cell.length_c   1.000
_cell.angle_alpha   90.00
_cell.angle_beta   90.00
_cell.angle_gamma   90.00
#
_symmetry.space_group_name_H-M   'P 1'
#
loop_
_entity.id
_entity.type
_entity.pdbx_description
1 polymer ?
#
loop_
_entity_poly.entity_id
_entity_poly.type
_entity_poly.pdbx_seq_one_letter_code
_entity_poly.pdbx_strand_id
1 'polypeptide(L)'
;MGMGTDMNYKCGLSQDDQVVAKEELREDQAIREQTLEQFRQWILKHPSIKKCRTDPVFLLRFLRTKKFSLPMAQEMLERYLTIRQLYPDWFQNLDINDPDIEAILDSGYLVPMPERDEHGRQVLLSCI
;
A
#
# COMPACT_ATOMS: atom_id res chain seq x y z
N MET A 1 -13.55 3.46 -17.19
CA MET A 1 -13.29 2.08 -17.66
C MET A 1 -11.83 1.77 -17.35
N GLY A 2 -11.57 0.78 -16.50
CA GLY A 2 -10.24 0.31 -16.15
C GLY A 2 -10.34 -1.18 -15.83
N MET A 3 -10.72 -1.95 -16.85
CA MET A 3 -10.72 -3.40 -16.82
C MET A 3 -9.30 -3.88 -17.05
N GLY A 4 -8.76 -4.65 -16.10
CA GLY A 4 -7.44 -5.27 -16.23
C GLY A 4 -6.66 -5.32 -14.91
N THR A 5 -7.27 -5.71 -13.80
CA THR A 5 -6.48 -6.12 -12.63
C THR A 5 -6.19 -7.60 -12.79
N ASP A 6 -4.96 -7.94 -13.18
CA ASP A 6 -4.44 -9.29 -13.00
C ASP A 6 -4.59 -9.62 -11.50
N MET A 7 -5.55 -10.50 -11.20
CA MET A 7 -5.85 -10.92 -9.83
C MET A 7 -4.80 -11.90 -9.32
N ASN A 8 -3.90 -12.35 -10.19
CA ASN A 8 -2.85 -13.28 -9.87
C ASN A 8 -1.61 -12.51 -9.41
N TYR A 9 -1.28 -12.62 -8.12
CA TYR A 9 -0.08 -12.00 -7.58
C TYR A 9 1.15 -12.85 -7.90
N LYS A 10 2.12 -12.28 -8.62
CA LYS A 10 3.45 -12.87 -8.77
C LYS A 10 4.38 -12.30 -7.70
N CYS A 11 4.88 -13.18 -6.84
CA CYS A 11 5.87 -12.80 -5.82
C CYS A 11 7.20 -12.45 -6.51
N GLY A 12 7.64 -11.21 -6.35
CA GLY A 12 8.94 -10.74 -6.87
C GLY A 12 10.06 -10.74 -5.83
N LEU A 13 9.83 -11.32 -4.64
CA LEU A 13 10.82 -11.38 -3.57
C LEU A 13 11.87 -12.47 -3.83
N SER A 14 13.11 -12.23 -3.41
CA SER A 14 14.14 -13.25 -3.38
C SER A 14 13.77 -14.41 -2.43
N GLN A 15 14.50 -15.53 -2.48
CA GLN A 15 14.25 -16.64 -1.54
C GLN A 15 14.51 -16.21 -0.09
N ASP A 16 15.58 -15.45 0.14
CA ASP A 16 15.95 -14.95 1.48
C ASP A 16 14.87 -14.01 2.02
N ASP A 17 14.38 -13.07 1.21
CA ASP A 17 13.28 -12.17 1.61
C ASP A 17 11.97 -12.92 1.88
N GLN A 18 11.72 -14.03 1.19
CA GLN A 18 10.55 -14.87 1.46
C GLN A 18 10.67 -15.61 2.80
N VAL A 19 11.87 -16.00 3.21
CA VAL A 19 12.10 -16.56 4.56
C VAL A 19 11.82 -15.50 5.62
N VAL A 20 12.37 -14.29 5.46
CA VAL A 20 12.10 -13.17 6.38
C VAL A 20 10.61 -12.83 6.43
N ALA A 21 9.93 -12.75 5.28
CA ALA A 21 8.49 -12.49 5.23
C ALA A 21 7.67 -13.58 5.96
N LYS A 22 8.08 -14.84 5.84
CA LYS A 22 7.43 -15.95 6.56
C LYS A 22 7.64 -15.84 8.07
N GLU A 23 8.86 -15.55 8.52
CA GLU A 23 9.20 -15.48 9.94
C GLU A 23 8.62 -14.24 10.62
N GLU A 24 8.76 -13.08 10.00
CA GLU A 24 8.38 -11.80 10.61
C GLU A 24 6.91 -11.41 10.38
N LEU A 25 6.37 -11.77 9.21
CA LEU A 25 5.03 -11.35 8.79
C LEU A 25 4.03 -12.51 8.73
N ARG A 26 4.47 -13.76 8.88
CA ARG A 26 3.65 -14.97 8.69
C ARG A 26 3.10 -15.07 7.27
N GLU A 27 3.87 -14.55 6.29
CA GLU A 27 3.49 -14.55 4.89
C GLU A 27 4.06 -15.78 4.17
N ASP A 28 3.19 -16.58 3.58
CA ASP A 28 3.55 -17.55 2.53
C ASP A 28 2.54 -17.50 1.39
N GLN A 29 2.73 -18.32 0.34
CA GLN A 29 1.85 -18.32 -0.83
C GLN A 29 0.39 -18.64 -0.47
N ALA A 30 0.17 -19.67 0.36
CA ALA A 30 -1.17 -20.13 0.70
C ALA A 30 -1.91 -19.11 1.58
N ILE A 31 -1.25 -18.60 2.62
CA ILE A 31 -1.78 -17.55 3.49
C ILE A 31 -2.08 -16.30 2.66
N ARG A 32 -1.18 -15.91 1.75
CA ARG A 32 -1.39 -14.75 0.89
C ARG A 32 -2.66 -14.87 0.05
N GLU A 33 -2.83 -15.97 -0.66
CA GLU A 33 -4.01 -16.20 -1.50
C GLU A 33 -5.29 -16.21 -0.67
N GLN A 34 -5.29 -16.96 0.43
CA GLN A 34 -6.45 -17.08 1.33
C GLN A 34 -6.83 -15.73 1.94
N THR A 35 -5.87 -15.01 2.52
CA THR A 35 -6.14 -13.76 3.22
C THR A 35 -6.53 -12.65 2.25
N LEU A 36 -5.94 -12.60 1.04
CA LEU A 36 -6.39 -11.68 0.00
C LEU A 36 -7.85 -11.90 -0.37
N GLU A 37 -8.26 -13.16 -0.54
CA GLU A 37 -9.65 -13.45 -0.87
C GLU A 37 -10.61 -13.08 0.27
N GLN A 38 -10.28 -13.44 1.51
CA GLN A 38 -11.06 -13.02 2.67
C GLN A 38 -11.16 -11.49 2.79
N PHE A 39 -10.07 -10.77 2.51
CA PHE A 39 -10.07 -9.31 2.56
C PHE A 39 -10.99 -8.71 1.49
N ARG A 40 -10.97 -9.23 0.26
CA ARG A 40 -11.88 -8.81 -0.81
C ARG A 40 -13.34 -9.09 -0.47
N GLN A 41 -13.64 -10.28 0.05
CA GLN A 41 -15.00 -10.64 0.46
C GLN A 41 -15.52 -9.72 1.57
N TRP A 42 -14.66 -9.35 2.51
CA TRP A 42 -15.01 -8.37 3.53
C TRP A 42 -15.27 -6.98 2.91
N ILE A 43 -14.41 -6.49 2.01
CA ILE A 43 -14.62 -5.21 1.32
C ILE A 43 -15.96 -5.20 0.58
N LEU A 44 -16.29 -6.28 -0.13
CA LEU A 44 -17.53 -6.42 -0.91
C LEU A 44 -18.78 -6.37 -0.02
N LYS A 45 -18.71 -6.94 1.19
CA LYS A 45 -19.81 -6.99 2.15
C LYS A 45 -19.89 -5.76 3.05
N HIS A 46 -18.89 -4.88 3.00
CA HIS A 46 -18.79 -3.77 3.92
C HIS A 46 -19.86 -2.70 3.62
N PRO A 47 -20.69 -2.28 4.59
CA PRO A 47 -21.86 -1.44 4.34
C PRO A 47 -21.51 -0.04 3.80
N SER A 48 -20.37 0.52 4.20
CA SER A 48 -19.99 1.90 3.86
C SER A 48 -19.00 2.00 2.69
N ILE A 49 -18.39 0.89 2.25
CA ILE A 49 -17.36 0.93 1.19
C ILE A 49 -18.04 0.73 -0.15
N LYS A 50 -18.28 1.83 -0.89
CA LYS A 50 -18.92 1.78 -2.21
C LYS A 50 -17.95 1.46 -3.34
N LYS A 51 -16.71 1.98 -3.24
CA LYS A 51 -15.67 1.81 -4.25
C LYS A 51 -14.32 1.76 -3.56
N CYS A 52 -13.61 0.65 -3.75
CA CYS A 52 -12.26 0.45 -3.22
C CYS A 52 -11.44 -0.33 -4.24
N ARG A 53 -10.14 -0.03 -4.29
CA ARG A 53 -9.16 -0.77 -5.09
C ARG A 53 -8.90 -2.12 -4.40
N THR A 54 -8.89 -3.22 -5.14
CA THR A 54 -8.84 -4.60 -4.57
C THR A 54 -7.84 -5.53 -5.26
N ASP A 55 -6.97 -5.00 -6.13
CA ASP A 55 -5.87 -5.79 -6.68
C ASP A 55 -4.91 -6.26 -5.58
N PRO A 56 -4.27 -7.42 -5.78
CA PRO A 56 -3.36 -8.00 -4.78
C PRO A 56 -2.30 -7.03 -4.28
N VAL A 57 -1.65 -6.28 -5.19
CA VAL A 57 -0.53 -5.39 -4.85
C VAL A 57 -0.96 -4.28 -3.90
N PHE A 58 -2.16 -3.74 -4.08
CA PHE A 58 -2.72 -2.74 -3.17
C PHE A 58 -3.06 -3.33 -1.80
N LEU A 59 -3.81 -4.44 -1.75
CA LEU A 59 -4.25 -5.04 -0.48
C LEU A 59 -3.09 -5.61 0.35
N LEU A 60 -2.06 -6.16 -0.30
CA LEU A 60 -0.86 -6.68 0.35
C LEU A 60 -0.13 -5.62 1.18
N ARG A 61 -0.23 -4.32 0.82
CA ARG A 61 0.40 -3.25 1.61
C ARG A 61 -0.14 -3.24 3.03
N PHE A 62 -1.46 -3.31 3.18
CA PHE A 62 -2.13 -3.32 4.48
C PHE A 62 -1.84 -4.62 5.24
N LEU A 63 -1.90 -5.77 4.56
CA LEU A 63 -1.61 -7.07 5.16
C LEU A 63 -0.18 -7.14 5.69
N ARG A 64 0.81 -6.73 4.90
CA ARG A 64 2.22 -6.74 5.30
C ARG A 64 2.50 -5.78 6.45
N THR A 65 1.95 -4.55 6.40
CA THR A 65 2.08 -3.59 7.51
C THR A 65 1.50 -4.13 8.82
N LYS A 66 0.48 -5.00 8.74
CA LYS A 66 -0.17 -5.61 9.90
C LYS A 66 0.23 -7.07 10.15
N LYS A 67 1.37 -7.52 9.61
CA LYS A 67 1.90 -8.88 9.80
C LYS A 67 0.84 -9.98 9.55
N PHE A 68 0.09 -9.82 8.47
CA PHE A 68 -1.02 -10.67 8.04
C PHE A 68 -2.17 -10.83 9.06
N SER A 69 -2.28 -9.92 10.03
CA SER A 69 -3.49 -9.80 10.85
C SER A 69 -4.61 -9.16 10.04
N LEU A 70 -5.53 -9.98 9.53
CA LEU A 70 -6.65 -9.52 8.70
C LEU A 70 -7.52 -8.47 9.42
N PRO A 71 -7.95 -8.64 10.70
CA PRO A 71 -8.76 -7.62 11.38
C PRO A 71 -8.06 -6.26 11.49
N MET A 72 -6.76 -6.25 11.78
CA MET A 72 -5.99 -5.00 11.86
C MET A 72 -5.77 -4.35 10.49
N ALA A 73 -5.64 -5.16 9.44
CA ALA A 73 -5.53 -4.68 8.07
C ALA A 73 -6.85 -4.06 7.58
N GLN A 74 -8.00 -4.65 7.95
CA GLN A 74 -9.33 -4.12 7.68
C GLN A 74 -9.53 -2.74 8.32
N GLU A 75 -9.26 -2.63 9.62
CA GLU A 75 -9.31 -1.36 10.35
C GLU A 75 -8.38 -0.30 9.74
N MET A 76 -7.17 -0.70 9.32
CA MET A 76 -6.23 0.19 8.65
C MET A 76 -6.76 0.67 7.28
N LEU A 77 -7.43 -0.20 6.51
CA LEU A 77 -8.03 0.18 5.24
C LEU A 77 -9.20 1.15 5.44
N GLU A 78 -10.05 0.94 6.43
CA GLU A 78 -11.13 1.87 6.76
C GLU A 78 -10.58 3.26 7.07
N ARG A 79 -9.58 3.35 7.96
CA ARG A 79 -8.91 4.61 8.29
C ARG A 79 -8.29 5.27 7.06
N TYR A 80 -7.62 4.49 6.22
CA TYR A 80 -7.05 4.97 4.97
C TYR A 80 -8.11 5.58 4.04
N LEU A 81 -9.26 4.90 3.88
CA LEU A 81 -10.35 5.40 3.04
C LEU A 81 -11.01 6.64 3.66
N THR A 82 -11.19 6.66 4.98
CA THR A 82 -11.79 7.79 5.72
C THR A 82 -10.93 9.05 5.61
N ILE A 83 -9.61 8.97 5.85
CA ILE A 83 -8.71 10.13 5.76
C ILE A 83 -8.76 10.77 4.37
N ARG A 84 -8.83 9.95 3.31
CA ARG A 84 -8.95 10.45 1.92
C ARG A 84 -10.28 11.14 1.62
N GLN A 85 -11.33 10.85 2.38
CA GLN A 85 -12.61 11.55 2.27
C GLN A 85 -12.64 12.81 3.14
N LEU A 86 -12.01 12.78 4.31
CA LEU A 86 -11.96 13.92 5.23
C LEU A 86 -11.09 15.07 4.73
N TYR A 87 -10.01 14.75 4.00
CA TYR A 87 -9.06 15.74 3.48
C TYR A 87 -8.99 15.69 1.95
N PRO A 88 -10.09 16.02 1.24
CA PRO A 88 -10.12 15.92 -0.22
C PRO A 88 -9.05 16.78 -0.89
N ASP A 89 -8.71 17.94 -0.30
CA ASP A 89 -7.66 18.85 -0.81
C ASP A 89 -6.28 18.18 -0.90
N TRP A 90 -6.01 17.15 -0.08
CA TRP A 90 -4.73 16.44 -0.09
C TRP A 90 -4.74 15.17 -0.95
N PHE A 91 -5.91 14.65 -1.30
CA PHE A 91 -6.05 13.29 -1.84
C PHE A 91 -6.90 13.18 -3.10
N GLN A 92 -7.54 14.27 -3.52
CA GLN A 92 -8.33 14.38 -4.74
C GLN A 92 -7.74 15.48 -5.64
N ASN A 93 -8.02 15.39 -6.94
CA ASN A 93 -7.53 16.35 -7.94
C ASN A 93 -6.01 16.60 -7.91
N LEU A 94 -5.23 15.56 -7.58
CA LEU A 94 -3.77 15.64 -7.60
C LEU A 94 -3.28 15.89 -9.03
N ASP A 95 -2.64 17.03 -9.24
CA ASP A 95 -2.01 17.41 -10.51
C ASP A 95 -0.49 17.35 -10.37
N ILE A 96 0.16 16.69 -11.33
CA ILE A 96 1.62 16.61 -11.40
C ILE A 96 2.24 17.91 -11.93
N ASN A 97 1.43 18.81 -12.51
CA ASN A 97 1.84 20.11 -13.04
C ASN A 97 1.44 21.26 -12.09
N ASP A 98 1.08 20.95 -10.85
CA ASP A 98 0.78 21.96 -9.84
C ASP A 98 2.07 22.75 -9.51
N PRO A 99 2.11 24.07 -9.76
CA PRO A 99 3.32 24.87 -9.57
C PRO A 99 3.74 24.98 -8.09
N ASP A 100 2.79 24.88 -7.14
CA ASP A 100 3.11 24.93 -5.72
C ASP A 100 3.79 23.62 -5.28
N ILE A 101 3.36 22.49 -5.83
CA ILE A 101 3.99 21.18 -5.60
C ILE A 101 5.37 21.12 -6.25
N GLU A 102 5.51 21.63 -7.48
CA GLU A 102 6.80 21.72 -8.17
C GLU A 102 7.80 22.56 -7.36
N ALA A 103 7.39 23.74 -6.86
CA ALA A 103 8.23 24.59 -6.03
C ALA A 103 8.71 23.89 -4.73
N ILE A 104 7.83 23.10 -4.08
CA ILE A 104 8.19 22.32 -2.89
C ILE A 104 9.24 21.24 -3.25
N LEU A 105 9.06 20.53 -4.37
CA LEU A 105 9.99 19.51 -4.82
C LEU A 105 11.36 20.11 -5.19
N ASP A 106 11.38 21.22 -5.93
CA ASP A 106 12.59 21.93 -6.34
C ASP A 106 13.37 22.51 -5.15
N SER A 107 12.66 22.88 -4.07
CA SER A 107 13.30 23.31 -2.82
C SER A 107 14.07 22.20 -2.09
N GLY A 108 13.89 20.93 -2.49
CA GLY A 108 14.52 19.78 -1.85
C GLY A 108 13.87 19.40 -0.51
N TYR A 109 12.59 19.73 -0.30
CA TYR A 109 11.88 19.48 0.96
C TYR A 109 11.92 18.01 1.40
N LEU A 110 11.68 17.09 0.45
CA LEU A 110 11.72 15.64 0.69
C LEU A 110 12.16 14.91 -0.57
N VAL A 111 13.39 14.40 -0.57
CA VAL A 111 14.01 13.77 -1.74
C VAL A 111 14.24 12.27 -1.47
N PRO A 112 13.70 11.37 -2.31
CA PRO A 112 14.05 9.96 -2.24
C PRO A 112 15.46 9.75 -2.78
N MET A 113 16.33 9.14 -1.97
CA MET A 113 17.68 8.82 -2.41
C MET A 113 17.68 7.71 -3.48
N PRO A 114 18.59 7.75 -4.47
CA PRO A 114 18.64 6.72 -5.51
C PRO A 114 18.96 5.33 -4.96
N GLU A 115 19.83 5.28 -3.95
CA GLU A 115 20.25 4.05 -3.31
C GLU A 115 19.37 3.73 -2.11
N ARG A 116 19.11 2.43 -1.93
CA ARG A 116 18.55 1.89 -0.70
C ARG A 116 19.67 1.70 0.31
N ASP A 117 19.31 1.67 1.58
CA ASP A 117 20.28 1.30 2.61
C ASP A 117 20.62 -0.20 2.60
N GLU A 118 21.53 -0.61 3.48
CA GLU A 118 21.98 -2.00 3.62
C GLU A 118 20.86 -3.00 3.96
N HIS A 119 19.71 -2.53 4.45
CA HIS A 119 18.53 -3.33 4.76
C HIS A 119 17.46 -3.26 3.66
N GLY A 120 17.78 -2.66 2.50
CA GLY A 120 16.86 -2.52 1.37
C GLY A 120 15.75 -1.48 1.58
N ARG A 121 15.87 -0.58 2.57
CA ARG A 121 14.86 0.46 2.84
C ARG A 121 15.08 1.67 1.93
N GLN A 122 13.99 2.28 1.47
CA GLN A 122 14.06 3.55 0.74
C GLN A 122 14.46 4.66 1.71
N VAL A 123 15.57 5.34 1.43
CA VAL A 123 16.01 6.50 2.23
C VAL A 123 15.33 7.75 1.69
N LEU A 124 14.73 8.54 2.59
CA LEU A 124 14.18 9.86 2.30
C LEU A 124 15.03 10.90 3.04
N LEU A 125 15.60 11.85 2.30
CA LEU A 125 16.31 12.99 2.85
C LEU A 125 15.34 14.18 2.93
N SER A 126 15.27 14.82 4.08
CA SER A 126 14.52 16.06 4.27
C SER A 126 15.46 17.14 4.78
N CYS A 127 15.53 18.25 4.05
CA CYS A 127 16.37 19.39 4.39
C CYS A 127 15.51 20.44 5.10
N ILE A 128 15.22 20.22 6.39
CA ILE A 128 14.61 21.21 7.28
C ILE A 128 15.65 21.65 8.30
#